data_AF-A0A349G6V5-F1
#
_entry.id   AF-A0A349G6V5-F1
#
_cell.length_a   1.000
_cell.length_b   1.000
_cell.length_c   1.000
_cell.angle_alpha   90.00
_cell.angle_beta   90.00
_cell.angle_gamma   90.00
#
_symmetry.space_group_name_H-M   'P 1'
#
loop_
_entity.id
_entity.type
_entity.pdbx_description
1 polymer ?
#
loop_
_entity_poly.entity_id
_entity_poly.type
_entity_poly.pdbx_seq_one_letter_code
_entity_poly.pdbx_strand_id
1 'polypeptide(L)'
;MIYARKDSIVATAEMLFNLSEVKMAVLEVTEHQTAMGRVIIGRTLSDGYVQVGGPASNAAIRDVSEKMLLLGARYVLVDGALDRTSSASPAITDACILSTGAVVSRDMSKTVEQTAYRASLFKLKEIGNPSDKALWDIAETLRKPILVDDQGGYTVLADVATALSAGRHIAENMDADTRTLIIPGALVTQTVMDVIQTTPNYKNLTWIIGDATKIFIDHKDWLYFMRIGVRIEVRYAIKLLAITVNPYAPSGYFYDSERFKIAIEQRVDEIPVIDVMA
;
A
#
# COMPACT_ATOMS: atom_id res chain seq x y z
N MET A 1 19.65 -2.98 -8.77
CA MET A 1 19.96 -2.37 -10.08
C MET A 1 18.82 -2.70 -11.02
N ILE A 2 18.45 -1.76 -11.89
CA ILE A 2 17.48 -1.99 -12.96
C ILE A 2 18.16 -1.73 -14.31
N TYR A 3 17.71 -2.40 -15.36
CA TYR A 3 18.20 -2.16 -16.71
C TYR A 3 17.38 -1.03 -17.36
N ALA A 4 18.03 0.06 -17.71
CA ALA A 4 17.42 1.19 -18.39
C ALA A 4 17.86 1.22 -19.86
N ARG A 5 16.90 1.36 -20.77
CA ARG A 5 17.17 1.63 -22.19
C ARG A 5 17.62 3.07 -22.37
N LYS A 6 18.35 3.35 -23.45
CA LYS A 6 18.61 4.71 -23.91
C LYS A 6 17.32 5.53 -23.95
N ASP A 7 17.44 6.81 -23.61
CA ASP A 7 16.35 7.81 -23.54
C ASP A 7 15.33 7.60 -22.40
N SER A 8 15.54 6.61 -21.53
CA SER A 8 14.76 6.41 -20.31
C SER A 8 15.03 7.53 -19.30
N ILE A 9 13.99 7.96 -18.58
CA ILE A 9 14.09 8.95 -17.50
C ILE A 9 14.19 8.20 -16.17
N VAL A 10 15.22 8.50 -15.39
CA VAL A 10 15.52 7.85 -14.11
C VAL A 10 15.65 8.92 -13.03
N ALA A 11 14.95 8.74 -11.92
CA ALA A 11 15.17 9.54 -10.71
C ALA A 11 15.99 8.72 -9.69
N THR A 12 17.13 9.25 -9.25
CA THR A 12 18.00 8.58 -8.29
C THR A 12 18.86 9.58 -7.51
N ALA A 13 19.32 9.20 -6.32
CA ALA A 13 20.19 10.04 -5.50
C ALA A 13 21.52 10.37 -6.20
N GLU A 14 22.06 11.57 -5.96
CA GLU A 14 23.33 12.10 -6.51
C GLU A 14 24.47 11.07 -6.49
N MET A 15 24.68 10.38 -5.37
CA MET A 15 25.73 9.36 -5.27
C MET A 15 25.49 8.19 -6.24
N LEU A 16 24.25 7.68 -6.33
CA LEU A 16 23.89 6.56 -7.19
C LEU A 16 23.89 6.94 -8.67
N PHE A 17 23.54 8.19 -8.98
CA PHE A 17 23.66 8.77 -10.31
C PHE A 17 25.11 8.66 -10.81
N ASN A 18 26.08 9.03 -9.96
CA ASN A 18 27.50 8.98 -10.30
C ASN A 18 28.09 7.56 -10.34
N LEU A 19 27.47 6.61 -9.63
CA LEU A 19 27.87 5.19 -9.63
C LEU A 19 27.21 4.37 -10.73
N SER A 20 26.31 4.96 -11.52
CA SER A 20 25.60 4.24 -12.58
C SER A 20 26.55 3.87 -13.73
N GLU A 21 26.38 2.67 -14.29
CA GLU A 21 27.19 2.21 -15.45
C GLU A 21 26.90 3.05 -16.70
N VAL A 22 25.68 3.58 -16.78
CA VAL A 22 25.18 4.39 -17.89
C VAL A 22 25.42 5.87 -17.61
N LYS A 23 26.03 6.57 -18.58
CA LYS A 23 26.07 8.04 -18.54
C LYS A 23 24.66 8.59 -18.74
N MET A 24 24.26 9.48 -17.84
CA MET A 24 22.96 10.15 -17.90
C MET A 24 23.16 11.66 -18.10
N ALA A 25 22.36 12.28 -18.97
CA ALA A 25 22.24 13.73 -19.01
C ALA A 25 21.32 14.18 -17.87
N VAL A 26 21.78 15.13 -17.06
CA VAL A 26 20.96 15.72 -15.99
C VAL A 26 19.84 16.54 -16.63
N LEU A 27 18.60 16.19 -16.31
CA LEU A 27 17.42 16.98 -16.68
C LEU A 27 17.04 17.96 -15.57
N GLU A 28 17.10 17.49 -14.31
CA GLU A 28 16.77 18.30 -13.15
C GLU A 28 17.52 17.80 -11.91
N VAL A 29 17.91 18.72 -11.04
CA VAL A 29 18.35 18.42 -9.67
C VAL A 29 17.25 18.93 -8.74
N THR A 30 16.57 18.02 -8.05
CA THR A 30 15.42 18.37 -7.20
C THR A 30 15.88 18.88 -5.83
N GLU A 31 14.94 19.44 -5.06
CA GLU A 31 15.15 19.89 -3.68
C GLU A 31 15.06 18.74 -2.65
N HIS A 32 14.67 17.54 -3.07
CA HIS A 32 14.48 16.40 -2.18
C HIS A 32 15.81 15.79 -1.77
N GLN A 33 16.14 15.93 -0.48
CA GLN A 33 17.36 15.41 0.10
C GLN A 33 17.21 13.95 0.53
N THR A 34 18.22 13.14 0.25
CA THR A 34 18.39 11.78 0.78
C THR A 34 19.69 11.66 1.56
N ALA A 35 19.91 10.53 2.25
CA ALA A 35 21.19 10.21 2.87
C ALA A 35 22.35 10.10 1.85
N MET A 36 22.04 9.91 0.56
CA MET A 36 23.00 9.75 -0.54
C MET A 36 23.06 10.97 -1.47
N GLY A 37 22.62 12.14 -0.99
CA GLY A 37 22.56 13.39 -1.76
C GLY A 37 21.16 13.70 -2.27
N ARG A 38 21.01 14.76 -3.08
CA ARG A 38 19.71 15.14 -3.64
C ARG A 38 19.25 14.15 -4.70
N VAL A 39 17.94 14.07 -4.94
CA VAL A 39 17.40 13.29 -6.04
C VAL A 39 17.63 14.03 -7.37
N ILE A 40 18.34 13.39 -8.29
CA ILE A 40 18.57 13.84 -9.67
C ILE A 40 17.59 13.11 -10.59
N ILE A 41 16.97 13.84 -11.50
CA ILE A 41 16.26 13.28 -12.66
C ILE A 41 17.19 13.35 -13.87
N GLY A 42 17.53 12.20 -14.44
CA GLY A 42 18.44 12.07 -15.57
C GLY A 42 17.84 11.29 -16.73
N ARG A 43 18.34 11.56 -17.94
CA ARG A 43 18.05 10.77 -19.16
C ARG A 43 19.24 9.90 -19.51
N THR A 44 19.02 8.60 -19.65
CA THR A 44 20.07 7.66 -20.08
C THR A 44 20.53 7.94 -21.51
N LEU A 45 21.85 8.02 -21.73
CA LEU A 45 22.44 8.26 -23.05
C LEU A 45 22.73 6.96 -23.82
N SER A 46 22.72 5.83 -23.13
CA SER A 46 22.89 4.48 -23.67
C SER A 46 22.08 3.48 -22.84
N ASP A 47 22.00 2.24 -23.32
CA ASP A 47 21.44 1.13 -22.55
C ASP A 47 22.42 0.71 -21.43
N GLY A 48 21.90 0.22 -20.31
CA GLY A 48 22.71 -0.40 -19.25
C GLY A 48 22.06 -0.36 -17.87
N TYR A 49 22.81 -0.75 -16.83
CA TYR A 49 22.28 -0.82 -15.47
C TYR A 49 22.41 0.51 -14.71
N VAL A 50 21.36 0.83 -13.97
CA VAL A 50 21.30 1.98 -13.07
C VAL A 50 20.89 1.53 -11.67
N GLN A 51 21.38 2.24 -10.67
CA GLN A 51 20.93 2.10 -9.29
C GLN A 51 19.91 3.19 -8.97
N VAL A 52 18.79 2.79 -8.36
CA VAL A 52 17.70 3.70 -8.00
C VAL A 52 17.70 3.86 -6.49
N GLY A 53 17.72 5.11 -6.04
CA GLY A 53 17.49 5.50 -4.66
C GLY A 53 16.65 6.76 -4.65
N GLY A 54 15.39 6.62 -4.30
CA GLY A 54 14.41 7.71 -4.28
C GLY A 54 14.39 8.47 -2.95
N PRO A 55 13.54 9.49 -2.85
CA PRO A 55 13.33 10.22 -1.61
C PRO A 55 12.61 9.36 -0.56
N ALA A 56 12.71 9.76 0.71
CA ALA A 56 12.20 8.98 1.84
C ALA A 56 10.70 9.17 2.11
N SER A 57 10.08 10.23 1.60
CA SER A 57 8.68 10.56 1.87
C SER A 57 7.77 10.33 0.66
N ASN A 58 6.54 9.92 0.93
CA ASN A 58 5.51 9.70 -0.09
C ASN A 58 5.22 10.97 -0.92
N ALA A 59 5.19 12.13 -0.26
CA ALA A 59 4.98 13.42 -0.94
C ALA A 59 6.12 13.75 -1.92
N ALA A 60 7.37 13.47 -1.54
CA ALA A 60 8.52 13.68 -2.41
C ALA A 60 8.54 12.69 -3.58
N ILE A 61 8.16 11.42 -3.37
CA ILE A 61 8.02 10.44 -4.46
C ILE A 61 6.99 10.93 -5.48
N ARG A 62 5.85 11.46 -5.00
CA ARG A 62 4.80 12.01 -5.86
C ARG A 62 5.31 13.20 -6.68
N ASP A 63 5.92 14.19 -6.03
CA ASP A 63 6.47 15.38 -6.71
C ASP A 63 7.52 15.01 -7.76
N VAL A 64 8.46 14.11 -7.43
CA VAL A 64 9.46 13.62 -8.39
C VAL A 64 8.78 12.90 -9.57
N SER A 65 7.74 12.12 -9.31
CA SER A 65 6.98 11.43 -10.37
C SER A 65 6.28 12.42 -11.30
N GLU A 66 5.66 13.47 -10.75
CA GLU A 66 5.03 14.54 -11.52
C GLU A 66 6.06 15.30 -12.38
N LYS A 67 7.23 15.61 -11.83
CA LYS A 67 8.36 16.20 -12.58
C LYS A 67 8.84 15.28 -13.72
N MET A 68 8.97 13.98 -13.48
CA MET A 68 9.36 13.01 -14.52
C MET A 68 8.35 12.99 -15.67
N LEU A 69 7.04 13.05 -15.37
CA LEU A 69 5.99 13.14 -16.39
C LEU A 69 6.12 14.43 -17.21
N LEU A 70 6.32 15.58 -16.55
CA LEU A 70 6.55 16.88 -17.22
C LEU A 70 7.79 16.88 -18.11
N LEU A 71 8.82 16.11 -17.74
CA LEU A 71 10.06 15.93 -18.51
C LEU A 71 9.93 14.92 -19.67
N GLY A 72 8.72 14.40 -19.91
CA GLY A 72 8.37 13.55 -21.06
C GLY A 72 8.30 12.06 -20.77
N ALA A 73 8.31 11.62 -19.51
CA ALA A 73 7.99 10.23 -19.19
C ALA A 73 6.51 9.95 -19.51
N ARG A 74 6.23 8.83 -20.18
CA ARG A 74 4.85 8.40 -20.44
C ARG A 74 4.22 7.70 -19.24
N TYR A 75 5.03 6.93 -18.51
CA TYR A 75 4.67 6.23 -17.29
C TYR A 75 5.84 6.33 -16.32
N VAL A 76 5.56 6.43 -15.03
CA VAL A 76 6.56 6.38 -13.97
C VAL A 76 6.33 5.13 -13.15
N LEU A 77 7.35 4.28 -13.04
CA LEU A 77 7.34 3.13 -12.16
C LEU A 77 8.01 3.53 -10.84
N VAL A 78 7.25 3.42 -9.75
CA VAL A 78 7.76 3.64 -8.40
C VAL A 78 8.09 2.28 -7.80
N ASP A 79 9.36 2.04 -7.51
CA ASP A 79 9.77 0.81 -6.82
C ASP A 79 9.30 0.84 -5.36
N GLY A 80 8.41 -0.08 -5.00
CA GLY A 80 8.00 -0.30 -3.62
C GLY A 80 9.06 -1.16 -2.92
N ALA A 81 9.70 -0.65 -1.88
CA ALA A 81 10.64 -1.46 -1.10
C ALA A 81 9.98 -2.75 -0.59
N LEU A 82 10.76 -3.81 -0.39
CA LEU A 82 10.34 -5.20 -0.15
C LEU A 82 9.15 -5.40 0.83
N ASP A 83 9.01 -4.54 1.85
CA ASP A 83 7.95 -4.60 2.87
C ASP A 83 7.06 -3.34 2.92
N ARG A 84 7.23 -2.41 1.98
CA ARG A 84 6.56 -1.10 1.97
C ARG A 84 5.49 -1.07 0.90
N THR A 85 4.32 -1.60 1.25
CA THR A 85 3.08 -1.40 0.49
C THR A 85 2.70 0.08 0.36
N SER A 86 3.32 0.98 1.14
CA SER A 86 3.04 2.43 1.11
C SER A 86 3.14 3.03 -0.29
N SER A 87 4.05 2.55 -1.15
CA SER A 87 4.18 3.03 -2.54
C SER A 87 2.94 2.73 -3.39
N ALA A 88 2.15 1.72 -3.01
CA ALA A 88 0.86 1.40 -3.63
C ALA A 88 -0.30 2.28 -3.15
N SER A 89 -0.07 3.17 -2.18
CA SER A 89 -1.11 4.11 -1.72
C SER A 89 -1.54 5.00 -2.89
N PRO A 90 -2.85 5.23 -3.09
CA PRO A 90 -3.35 6.12 -4.13
C PRO A 90 -2.89 7.58 -3.96
N ALA A 91 -2.39 7.94 -2.78
CA ALA A 91 -1.73 9.22 -2.55
C ALA A 91 -0.43 9.39 -3.35
N ILE A 92 0.17 8.29 -3.84
CA ILE A 92 1.48 8.28 -4.50
C ILE A 92 1.38 7.81 -5.95
N THR A 93 0.66 6.71 -6.18
CA THR A 93 0.59 6.05 -7.49
C THR A 93 -0.85 5.84 -7.92
N ASP A 94 -1.10 5.91 -9.23
CA ASP A 94 -2.45 5.72 -9.78
C ASP A 94 -2.90 4.26 -9.78
N ALA A 95 -1.94 3.33 -9.72
CA ALA A 95 -2.18 1.90 -9.79
C ALA A 95 -0.99 1.10 -9.24
N CYS A 96 -1.25 -0.17 -8.92
CA CYS A 96 -0.29 -1.08 -8.32
C CYS A 96 -0.10 -2.34 -9.18
N ILE A 97 1.14 -2.82 -9.26
CA ILE A 97 1.48 -4.19 -9.67
C ILE A 97 2.00 -4.89 -8.42
N LEU A 98 1.38 -6.00 -8.04
CA LEU A 98 1.79 -6.77 -6.87
C LEU A 98 2.85 -7.79 -7.27
N SER A 99 4.10 -7.49 -6.98
CA SER A 99 5.23 -8.40 -7.21
C SER A 99 5.38 -9.39 -6.06
N THR A 100 5.41 -10.69 -6.37
CA THR A 100 5.58 -11.78 -5.40
C THR A 100 6.55 -12.83 -5.94
N GLY A 101 6.98 -13.76 -5.09
CA GLY A 101 7.87 -14.82 -5.53
C GLY A 101 8.41 -15.71 -4.43
N ALA A 102 9.33 -16.59 -4.82
CA ALA A 102 10.03 -17.48 -3.90
C ALA A 102 10.86 -16.71 -2.86
N VAL A 103 11.18 -15.42 -3.07
CA VAL A 103 11.82 -14.60 -2.04
C VAL A 103 10.97 -14.46 -0.75
N VAL A 104 9.64 -14.60 -0.86
CA VAL A 104 8.69 -14.42 0.25
C VAL A 104 8.74 -15.59 1.24
N SER A 105 8.89 -16.82 0.75
CA SER A 105 8.92 -18.02 1.59
C SER A 105 9.65 -19.16 0.87
N ARG A 106 10.06 -20.20 1.61
CA ARG A 106 10.46 -21.49 1.01
C ARG A 106 9.27 -22.39 0.68
N ASP A 107 8.12 -22.09 1.26
CA ASP A 107 6.88 -22.83 1.08
C ASP A 107 5.98 -22.08 0.10
N MET A 108 5.80 -22.65 -1.10
CA MET A 108 4.98 -22.08 -2.16
C MET A 108 3.56 -21.77 -1.67
N SER A 109 2.99 -22.63 -0.83
CA SER A 109 1.63 -22.45 -0.30
C SER A 109 1.53 -21.17 0.52
N LYS A 110 2.56 -20.86 1.32
CA LYS A 110 2.62 -19.62 2.10
C LYS A 110 2.74 -18.40 1.20
N THR A 111 3.56 -18.45 0.16
CA THR A 111 3.65 -17.36 -0.83
C THR A 111 2.30 -17.14 -1.51
N VAL A 112 1.60 -18.21 -1.89
CA VAL A 112 0.27 -18.15 -2.51
C VAL A 112 -0.75 -17.53 -1.56
N GLU A 113 -0.81 -18.00 -0.32
CA GLU A 113 -1.73 -17.47 0.69
C GLU A 113 -1.48 -15.99 1.00
N GLN A 114 -0.23 -15.58 1.18
CA GLN A 114 0.12 -14.19 1.43
C GLN A 114 -0.20 -13.28 0.24
N THR A 115 0.05 -13.75 -0.99
CA THR A 115 -0.25 -12.99 -2.20
C THR A 115 -1.76 -12.81 -2.37
N ALA A 116 -2.53 -13.89 -2.23
CA ALA A 116 -3.99 -13.85 -2.32
C ALA A 116 -4.58 -12.95 -1.23
N TYR A 117 -4.06 -13.03 0.00
CA TYR A 117 -4.44 -12.15 1.09
C TYR A 117 -4.21 -10.67 0.73
N ARG A 118 -3.00 -10.31 0.30
CA ARG A 118 -2.69 -8.92 -0.10
C ARG A 118 -3.55 -8.44 -1.26
N ALA A 119 -3.75 -9.28 -2.28
CA ALA A 119 -4.65 -8.97 -3.39
C ALA A 119 -6.10 -8.74 -2.92
N SER A 120 -6.57 -9.50 -1.93
CA SER A 120 -7.92 -9.31 -1.36
C SER A 120 -8.10 -7.97 -0.66
N LEU A 121 -7.06 -7.46 0.01
CA LEU A 121 -7.10 -6.12 0.62
C LEU A 121 -7.24 -5.01 -0.43
N PHE A 122 -6.66 -5.19 -1.61
CA PHE A 122 -6.78 -4.20 -2.69
C PHE A 122 -8.16 -4.24 -3.38
N LYS A 123 -9.01 -5.23 -3.07
CA LYS A 123 -10.41 -5.30 -3.49
C LYS A 123 -11.38 -4.59 -2.52
N LEU A 124 -10.88 -3.99 -1.44
CA LEU A 124 -11.73 -3.25 -0.50
C LEU A 124 -12.46 -2.10 -1.21
N LYS A 125 -13.75 -1.94 -0.87
CA LYS A 125 -14.61 -0.93 -1.49
C LYS A 125 -14.23 0.46 -1.03
N GLU A 126 -14.24 1.40 -1.96
CA GLU A 126 -14.16 2.81 -1.61
C GLU A 126 -15.46 3.26 -0.92
N ILE A 127 -15.34 4.20 0.03
CA ILE A 127 -16.50 4.86 0.66
C ILE A 127 -17.50 5.30 -0.41
N GLY A 128 -18.72 4.78 -0.34
CA GLY A 128 -19.80 5.15 -1.27
C GLY A 128 -20.51 6.44 -0.87
N ASN A 129 -20.61 6.70 0.43
CA ASN A 129 -21.41 7.78 0.99
C ASN A 129 -20.65 9.13 1.05
N PRO A 130 -21.15 10.21 0.43
CA PRO A 130 -20.51 11.53 0.47
C PRO A 130 -20.33 12.11 1.89
N SER A 131 -21.24 11.84 2.83
CA SER A 131 -21.09 12.36 4.21
C SER A 131 -19.89 11.74 4.92
N ASP A 132 -19.67 10.44 4.70
CA ASP A 132 -18.53 9.72 5.29
C ASP A 132 -17.20 10.19 4.67
N LYS A 133 -17.19 10.60 3.40
CA LYS A 133 -16.01 11.23 2.78
C LYS A 133 -15.70 12.59 3.43
N ALA A 134 -16.71 13.42 3.70
CA ALA A 134 -16.50 14.69 4.38
C ALA A 134 -16.00 14.50 5.83
N LEU A 135 -16.55 13.52 6.55
CA LEU A 135 -16.09 13.17 7.90
C LEU A 135 -14.69 12.58 7.89
N TRP A 136 -14.30 11.83 6.85
CA TRP A 136 -12.92 11.41 6.64
C TRP A 136 -11.96 12.60 6.60
N ASP A 137 -12.27 13.63 5.81
CA ASP A 137 -11.38 14.79 5.65
C ASP A 137 -11.16 15.53 6.98
N ILE A 138 -12.19 15.57 7.84
CA ILE A 138 -12.10 16.07 9.21
C ILE A 138 -11.20 15.17 10.06
N ALA A 139 -11.43 13.85 10.04
CA ALA A 139 -10.63 12.87 10.79
C ALA A 139 -9.15 12.93 10.40
N GLU A 140 -8.86 13.04 9.10
CA GLU A 140 -7.50 13.15 8.56
C GLU A 140 -6.81 14.45 8.98
N THR A 141 -7.53 15.58 8.91
CA THR A 141 -7.02 16.89 9.34
C THR A 141 -6.71 16.91 10.83
N LEU A 142 -7.61 16.38 11.66
CA LEU A 142 -7.44 16.33 13.11
C LEU A 142 -6.51 15.20 13.56
N ARG A 143 -6.22 14.23 12.68
CA ARG A 143 -5.53 12.97 12.97
C ARG A 143 -6.15 12.21 14.15
N LYS A 144 -7.48 12.23 14.24
CA LYS A 144 -8.24 11.62 15.33
C LYS A 144 -9.32 10.69 14.79
N PRO A 145 -9.59 9.54 15.46
CA PRO A 145 -10.72 8.71 15.11
C PRO A 145 -12.05 9.44 15.31
N ILE A 146 -13.04 9.10 14.49
CA ILE A 146 -14.40 9.64 14.56
C ILE A 146 -15.40 8.49 14.61
N LEU A 147 -16.37 8.57 15.52
CA LEU A 147 -17.56 7.72 15.55
C LEU A 147 -18.73 8.46 14.90
N VAL A 148 -19.53 7.75 14.11
CA VAL A 148 -20.72 8.30 13.45
C VAL A 148 -21.93 7.43 13.77
N ASP A 149 -23.02 8.07 14.20
CA ASP A 149 -24.30 7.44 14.49
C ASP A 149 -25.16 7.26 13.22
N ASP A 150 -26.33 6.64 13.35
CA ASP A 150 -27.24 6.39 12.22
C ASP A 150 -28.04 7.62 11.76
N GLN A 151 -28.01 8.73 12.50
CA GLN A 151 -28.60 10.01 12.12
C GLN A 151 -27.58 10.95 11.45
N GLY A 152 -26.32 10.56 11.37
CA GLY A 152 -25.22 11.35 10.85
C GLY A 152 -24.58 12.30 11.87
N GLY A 153 -24.95 12.21 13.14
CA GLY A 153 -24.21 12.81 14.23
C GLY A 153 -22.85 12.13 14.40
N TYR A 154 -21.84 12.90 14.81
CA TYR A 154 -20.49 12.38 14.95
C TYR A 154 -19.78 12.87 16.21
N THR A 155 -18.91 12.02 16.74
CA THR A 155 -18.09 12.29 17.91
C THR A 155 -16.62 12.12 17.54
N VAL A 156 -15.83 13.17 17.73
CA VAL A 156 -14.37 13.12 17.58
C VAL A 156 -13.78 12.58 18.87
N LEU A 157 -13.04 11.48 18.79
CA LEU A 157 -12.38 10.90 19.95
C LEU A 157 -11.10 11.70 20.26
N ALA A 158 -11.17 12.56 21.28
CA ALA A 158 -10.00 13.18 21.88
C ALA A 158 -9.21 12.13 22.69
N ASP A 159 -7.90 12.34 22.83
CA ASP A 159 -7.04 11.60 23.77
C ASP A 159 -6.84 10.10 23.53
N VAL A 160 -6.98 9.63 22.27
CA VAL A 160 -6.45 8.33 21.83
C VAL A 160 -4.91 8.39 21.70
N ALA A 161 -4.24 9.04 22.65
CA ALA A 161 -2.80 9.19 22.73
C ALA A 161 -2.22 7.96 23.42
N THR A 162 -2.27 6.80 22.76
CA THR A 162 -1.33 5.67 22.88
C THR A 162 -1.96 4.43 22.25
N ALA A 163 -1.30 3.88 21.23
CA ALA A 163 -1.75 2.75 20.42
C ALA A 163 -1.95 1.42 21.17
N LEU A 164 -1.73 1.39 22.50
CA LEU A 164 -1.89 0.18 23.32
C LEU A 164 -3.34 -0.05 23.81
N SER A 165 -4.20 0.97 23.83
CA SER A 165 -5.60 0.85 24.30
C SER A 165 -6.62 1.59 23.43
N ALA A 166 -6.21 2.01 22.23
CA ALA A 166 -7.06 2.77 21.32
C ALA A 166 -8.40 2.07 21.02
N GLY A 167 -8.39 0.74 20.86
CA GLY A 167 -9.59 -0.02 20.56
C GLY A 167 -10.61 -0.04 21.71
N ARG A 168 -10.16 -0.14 22.97
CA ARG A 168 -11.07 -0.08 24.13
C ARG A 168 -11.69 1.30 24.30
N HIS A 169 -10.89 2.36 24.18
CA HIS A 169 -11.40 3.72 24.28
C HIS A 169 -12.40 4.02 23.16
N ILE A 170 -12.14 3.53 21.94
CA ILE A 170 -13.12 3.58 20.85
C ILE A 170 -14.41 2.88 21.29
N ALA A 171 -14.32 1.63 21.74
CA ALA A 171 -15.50 0.83 22.10
C ALA A 171 -16.31 1.39 23.27
N GLU A 172 -15.67 2.01 24.26
CA GLU A 172 -16.32 2.64 25.43
C GLU A 172 -17.11 3.89 25.04
N ASN A 173 -16.73 4.57 23.95
CA ASN A 173 -17.44 5.72 23.42
C ASN A 173 -18.47 5.35 22.34
N MET A 174 -18.63 4.06 22.03
CA MET A 174 -19.67 3.59 21.12
C MET A 174 -20.97 3.33 21.87
N ASP A 175 -22.08 3.60 21.21
CA ASP A 175 -23.44 3.32 21.68
C ASP A 175 -24.19 2.35 20.74
N ALA A 176 -25.50 2.22 20.94
CA ALA A 176 -26.37 1.39 20.12
C ALA A 176 -26.59 1.95 18.69
N ASP A 177 -26.36 3.25 18.50
CA ASP A 177 -26.69 3.97 17.27
C ASP A 177 -25.47 4.18 16.38
N THR A 178 -24.26 3.97 16.92
CA THR A 178 -23.01 3.99 16.18
C THR A 178 -23.05 3.01 14.99
N ARG A 179 -22.77 3.53 13.78
CA ARG A 179 -22.72 2.76 12.51
C ARG A 179 -21.39 2.82 11.81
N THR A 180 -20.61 3.88 12.01
CA THR A 180 -19.34 4.06 11.30
C THR A 180 -18.23 4.45 12.27
N LEU A 181 -17.04 3.85 12.09
CA LEU A 181 -15.82 4.21 12.78
C LEU A 181 -14.75 4.58 11.76
N ILE A 182 -14.32 5.83 11.78
CA ILE A 182 -13.30 6.37 10.89
C ILE A 182 -11.96 6.39 11.62
N ILE A 183 -10.93 5.78 11.01
CA ILE A 183 -9.57 5.72 11.53
C ILE A 183 -8.60 6.32 10.51
N PRO A 184 -8.10 7.55 10.71
CA PRO A 184 -7.15 8.18 9.78
C PRO A 184 -5.76 7.53 9.81
N GLY A 185 -5.45 6.79 10.88
CA GLY A 185 -4.19 6.10 11.12
C GLY A 185 -4.16 4.64 10.62
N ALA A 186 -3.24 3.87 11.20
CA ALA A 186 -3.09 2.45 10.95
C ALA A 186 -4.18 1.63 11.65
N LEU A 187 -4.72 0.63 10.96
CA LEU A 187 -5.61 -0.38 11.55
C LEU A 187 -4.79 -1.61 11.92
N VAL A 188 -4.70 -1.93 13.21
CA VAL A 188 -3.98 -3.10 13.72
C VAL A 188 -4.95 -4.15 14.28
N THR A 189 -4.55 -5.42 14.30
CA THR A 189 -5.38 -6.53 14.84
C THR A 189 -6.00 -6.19 16.20
N GLN A 190 -5.18 -5.66 17.13
CA GLN A 190 -5.63 -5.42 18.50
C GLN A 190 -6.78 -4.41 18.56
N THR A 191 -6.78 -3.37 17.71
CA THR A 191 -7.86 -2.38 17.67
C THR A 191 -9.19 -3.03 17.31
N VAL A 192 -9.20 -3.92 16.33
CA VAL A 192 -10.41 -4.63 15.89
C VAL A 192 -10.86 -5.61 16.97
N MET A 193 -9.92 -6.37 17.55
CA MET A 193 -10.21 -7.31 18.64
C MET A 193 -10.82 -6.63 19.87
N ASP A 194 -10.24 -5.51 20.33
CA ASP A 194 -10.74 -4.76 21.47
C ASP A 194 -12.19 -4.31 21.25
N VAL A 195 -12.52 -3.80 20.06
CA VAL A 195 -13.89 -3.37 19.74
C VAL A 195 -14.87 -4.55 19.72
N ILE A 196 -14.49 -5.67 19.09
CA ILE A 196 -15.34 -6.88 19.03
C ILE A 196 -15.59 -7.46 20.43
N GLN A 197 -14.59 -7.40 21.32
CA GLN A 197 -14.68 -7.95 22.67
C GLN A 197 -15.47 -7.05 23.63
N THR A 198 -15.45 -5.74 23.42
CA THR A 198 -16.10 -4.77 24.32
C THR A 198 -17.56 -4.50 23.95
N THR A 199 -17.93 -4.46 22.67
CA THR A 199 -19.30 -4.13 22.26
C THR A 199 -19.91 -5.17 21.33
N PRO A 200 -21.15 -5.64 21.56
CA PRO A 200 -21.84 -6.54 20.62
C PRO A 200 -22.23 -5.84 19.31
N ASN A 201 -22.18 -4.51 19.25
CA ASN A 201 -22.63 -3.71 18.11
C ASN A 201 -21.64 -3.72 16.93
N TYR A 202 -20.47 -4.36 17.07
CA TYR A 202 -19.44 -4.41 16.02
C TYR A 202 -19.95 -4.93 14.67
N LYS A 203 -21.00 -5.76 14.65
CA LYS A 203 -21.57 -6.31 13.40
C LYS A 203 -22.26 -5.24 12.55
N ASN A 204 -22.76 -4.18 13.18
CA ASN A 204 -23.41 -3.06 12.51
C ASN A 204 -22.44 -1.92 12.18
N LEU A 205 -21.15 -2.10 12.52
CA LEU A 205 -20.10 -1.10 12.35
C LEU A 205 -19.40 -1.27 11.00
N THR A 206 -19.31 -0.17 10.26
CA THR A 206 -18.44 -0.04 9.09
C THR A 206 -17.17 0.70 9.49
N TRP A 207 -16.02 0.08 9.29
CA TRP A 207 -14.71 0.66 9.55
C TRP A 207 -14.21 1.36 8.31
N ILE A 208 -13.86 2.64 8.42
CA ILE A 208 -13.30 3.42 7.32
C ILE A 208 -11.84 3.71 7.62
N ILE A 209 -10.96 3.32 6.70
CA ILE A 209 -9.52 3.59 6.76
C ILE A 209 -9.07 4.34 5.51
N GLY A 210 -7.81 4.79 5.46
CA GLY A 210 -7.33 5.58 4.31
C GLY A 210 -7.23 4.76 3.04
N ASP A 211 -6.48 3.67 3.10
CA ASP A 211 -6.29 2.72 2.01
C ASP A 211 -5.79 1.39 2.61
N ALA A 212 -5.71 0.36 1.77
CA ALA A 212 -5.28 -0.98 2.19
C ALA A 212 -3.81 -1.04 2.68
N THR A 213 -2.97 -0.06 2.37
CA THR A 213 -1.58 0.00 2.87
C THR A 213 -1.51 0.33 4.37
N LYS A 214 -2.60 0.89 4.93
CA LYS A 214 -2.73 1.19 6.37
C LYS A 214 -3.28 0.02 7.19
N ILE A 215 -3.53 -1.15 6.59
CA ILE A 215 -3.99 -2.36 7.29
C ILE A 215 -2.79 -3.21 7.71
N PHE A 216 -2.62 -3.32 9.03
CA PHE A 216 -1.61 -4.14 9.70
C PHE A 216 -2.28 -5.25 10.49
N ILE A 217 -3.01 -6.09 9.76
CA ILE A 217 -3.69 -7.30 10.26
C ILE A 217 -3.04 -8.48 9.53
N ASP A 218 -2.83 -9.60 10.20
CA ASP A 218 -2.32 -10.79 9.53
C ASP A 218 -3.45 -11.55 8.80
N HIS A 219 -3.07 -12.49 7.92
CA HIS A 219 -4.04 -13.23 7.12
C HIS A 219 -5.04 -14.03 7.97
N LYS A 220 -4.58 -14.64 9.08
CA LYS A 220 -5.42 -15.48 9.94
C LYS A 220 -6.49 -14.63 10.64
N ASP A 221 -6.07 -13.51 11.22
CA ASP A 221 -6.96 -12.58 11.91
C ASP A 221 -7.92 -11.92 10.92
N TRP A 222 -7.44 -11.56 9.73
CA TRP A 222 -8.29 -11.02 8.67
C TRP A 222 -9.42 -11.98 8.28
N LEU A 223 -9.11 -13.26 8.03
CA LEU A 223 -10.11 -14.28 7.73
C LEU A 223 -11.11 -14.45 8.87
N TYR A 224 -10.63 -14.39 10.12
CA TYR A 224 -11.49 -14.43 11.29
C TYR A 224 -12.46 -13.22 11.31
N PHE A 225 -11.96 -12.00 11.12
CA PHE A 225 -12.76 -10.78 11.10
C PHE A 225 -13.81 -10.78 9.99
N MET A 226 -13.44 -11.18 8.77
CA MET A 226 -14.39 -11.30 7.67
C MET A 226 -15.47 -12.33 7.98
N ARG A 227 -15.10 -13.48 8.58
CA ARG A 227 -16.05 -14.55 8.94
C ARG A 227 -17.07 -14.13 10.00
N ILE A 228 -16.69 -13.29 10.95
CA ILE A 228 -17.62 -12.79 12.00
C ILE A 228 -18.41 -11.55 11.56
N GLY A 229 -18.18 -11.05 10.33
CA GLY A 229 -18.94 -9.97 9.73
C GLY A 229 -18.38 -8.55 9.97
N VAL A 230 -17.08 -8.41 10.24
CA VAL A 230 -16.44 -7.09 10.26
C VAL A 230 -16.45 -6.50 8.85
N ARG A 231 -16.94 -5.26 8.71
CA ARG A 231 -17.01 -4.55 7.43
C ARG A 231 -15.98 -3.44 7.39
N ILE A 232 -15.12 -3.46 6.38
CA ILE A 232 -14.06 -2.46 6.18
C ILE A 232 -14.24 -1.83 4.80
N GLU A 233 -14.22 -0.52 4.75
CA GLU A 233 -14.17 0.32 3.56
C GLU A 233 -12.94 1.23 3.61
N VAL A 234 -12.53 1.73 2.45
CA VAL A 234 -11.34 2.58 2.30
C VAL A 234 -11.71 3.94 1.72
N ARG A 235 -11.05 5.02 2.13
CA ARG A 235 -11.22 6.33 1.51
C ARG A 235 -10.71 6.36 0.07
N TYR A 236 -9.62 5.64 -0.18
CA TYR A 236 -8.95 5.56 -1.46
C TYR A 236 -8.70 4.09 -1.82
N ALA A 237 -9.40 3.60 -2.85
CA ALA A 237 -9.20 2.24 -3.34
C ALA A 237 -7.88 2.10 -4.11
N ILE A 238 -7.20 0.97 -3.93
CA ILE A 238 -5.96 0.65 -4.67
C ILE A 238 -6.33 -0.09 -5.95
N LYS A 239 -5.94 0.47 -7.09
CA LYS A 239 -6.15 -0.18 -8.39
C LYS A 239 -5.04 -1.20 -8.68
N LEU A 240 -5.28 -2.48 -8.39
CA LEU A 240 -4.38 -3.57 -8.74
C LEU A 240 -4.50 -3.94 -10.22
N LEU A 241 -3.43 -3.77 -11.01
CA LEU A 241 -3.44 -4.06 -12.45
C LEU A 241 -3.05 -5.49 -12.79
N ALA A 242 -2.10 -6.05 -12.05
CA ALA A 242 -1.54 -7.37 -12.29
C ALA A 242 -0.81 -7.87 -11.04
N ILE A 243 -0.60 -9.19 -11.00
CA ILE A 243 0.33 -9.84 -10.08
C ILE A 243 1.49 -10.38 -10.92
N THR A 244 2.71 -10.01 -10.57
CA THR A 244 3.91 -10.59 -11.21
C THR A 244 4.54 -11.60 -10.27
N VAL A 245 4.88 -12.78 -10.79
CA VAL A 245 5.49 -13.87 -10.02
C VAL A 245 6.94 -14.08 -10.46
N ASN A 246 7.84 -14.26 -9.49
CA ASN A 246 9.20 -14.73 -9.72
C ASN A 246 9.43 -16.03 -8.93
N PRO A 247 9.54 -17.20 -9.59
CA PRO A 247 9.69 -18.47 -8.90
C PRO A 247 11.08 -18.69 -8.30
N TYR A 248 12.05 -17.80 -8.54
CA TYR A 248 13.44 -17.94 -8.06
C TYR A 248 13.71 -17.05 -6.85
N ALA A 249 14.24 -17.64 -5.78
CA ALA A 249 14.72 -16.90 -4.62
C ALA A 249 16.20 -16.53 -4.78
N PRO A 250 16.64 -15.34 -4.37
CA PRO A 250 18.06 -14.96 -4.38
C PRO A 250 18.97 -15.90 -3.58
N SER A 251 18.41 -16.65 -2.62
CA SER A 251 19.14 -17.63 -1.81
C SER A 251 19.31 -19.01 -2.48
N GLY A 252 18.87 -19.16 -3.74
CA GLY A 252 19.20 -20.31 -4.59
C GLY A 252 18.13 -21.41 -4.67
N TYR A 253 17.03 -21.31 -3.93
CA TYR A 253 15.89 -22.22 -4.13
C TYR A 253 14.87 -21.61 -5.10
N PHE A 254 14.01 -22.45 -5.66
CA PHE A 254 12.98 -22.03 -6.60
C PHE A 254 11.74 -22.91 -6.50
N TYR A 255 10.62 -22.39 -7.00
CA TYR A 255 9.38 -23.13 -7.21
C TYR A 255 9.29 -23.63 -8.64
N ASP A 256 8.42 -24.61 -8.87
CA ASP A 256 7.94 -24.90 -10.22
C ASP A 256 7.13 -23.69 -10.73
N SER A 257 7.62 -23.05 -11.79
CA SER A 257 7.08 -21.80 -12.36
C SER A 257 5.60 -21.92 -12.74
N GLU A 258 5.25 -22.95 -13.52
CA GLU A 258 3.89 -23.15 -14.02
C GLU A 258 2.93 -23.45 -12.88
N ARG A 259 3.30 -24.37 -11.96
CA ARG A 259 2.48 -24.68 -10.77
C ARG A 259 2.30 -23.47 -9.89
N PHE A 260 3.33 -22.66 -9.68
CA PHE A 260 3.25 -21.47 -8.85
C PHE A 260 2.30 -20.43 -9.46
N LYS A 261 2.42 -20.16 -10.77
CA LYS A 261 1.53 -19.26 -11.48
C LYS A 261 0.07 -19.72 -11.39
N ILE A 262 -0.21 -20.98 -11.72
CA ILE A 262 -1.56 -21.56 -11.66
C ILE A 262 -2.14 -21.48 -10.23
N ALA A 263 -1.32 -21.76 -9.21
CA ALA A 263 -1.76 -21.70 -7.82
C ALA A 263 -2.17 -20.27 -7.39
N ILE A 264 -1.51 -19.24 -7.91
CA ILE A 264 -1.90 -17.84 -7.69
C ILE A 264 -3.19 -17.54 -8.45
N GLU A 265 -3.27 -17.87 -9.73
CA GLU A 265 -4.46 -17.65 -10.59
C GLU A 265 -5.73 -18.24 -9.97
N GLN A 266 -5.64 -19.43 -9.37
CA GLN A 266 -6.77 -20.10 -8.70
C GLN A 266 -7.26 -19.40 -7.42
N ARG A 267 -6.48 -18.46 -6.87
CA ARG A 267 -6.79 -17.76 -5.61
C ARG A 267 -7.12 -16.28 -5.80
N VAL A 268 -6.94 -15.74 -7.02
CA VAL A 268 -7.14 -14.32 -7.31
C VAL A 268 -8.08 -14.17 -8.49
N ASP A 269 -9.30 -13.69 -8.24
CA ASP A 269 -10.27 -13.49 -9.33
C ASP A 269 -9.91 -12.25 -10.16
N GLU A 270 -10.02 -12.38 -11.48
CA GLU A 270 -10.04 -11.28 -12.47
C GLU A 270 -8.75 -10.42 -12.55
N ILE A 271 -7.63 -10.90 -12.01
CA ILE A 271 -6.34 -10.19 -12.06
C ILE A 271 -5.33 -11.00 -12.90
N PRO A 272 -4.71 -10.40 -13.93
CA PRO A 272 -3.66 -11.05 -14.71
C PRO A 272 -2.47 -11.47 -13.82
N VAL A 273 -2.03 -12.71 -13.96
CA VAL A 273 -0.82 -13.24 -13.31
C VAL A 273 0.26 -13.46 -14.37
N ILE A 274 1.42 -12.81 -14.20
CA ILE A 274 2.51 -12.80 -15.17
C ILE A 274 3.76 -13.37 -14.52
N ASP A 275 4.28 -14.47 -15.06
CA ASP A 275 5.63 -14.93 -14.69
C ASP A 275 6.67 -14.09 -15.44
N VAL A 276 7.53 -13.40 -14.68
CA VAL A 276 8.55 -12.50 -15.24
C VAL A 276 9.86 -13.20 -15.58
N MET A 277 9.94 -14.51 -15.32
CA MET A 277 11.09 -15.37 -15.57
C MET A 277 10.83 -16.44 -16.64
N ALA A 278 9.60 -16.50 -17.16
CA ALA A 278 9.18 -17.44 -18.21
C ALA A 278 9.73 -17.09 -19.61
#